data_AF-M1CCL5-F1
#
_entry.id   AF-M1CCL5-F1
#
_cell.length_a   1.000
_cell.length_b   1.000
_cell.length_c   1.000
_cell.angle_alpha   90.00
_cell.angle_beta   90.00
_cell.angle_gamma   90.00
#
_symmetry.space_group_name_H-M   'P 1'
#
loop_
_entity.id
_entity.type
_entity.pdbx_description
1 polymer ?
#
loop_
_entity_poly.entity_id
_entity_poly.type
_entity_poly.pdbx_seq_one_letter_code
_entity_poly.pdbx_strand_id
1 'polypeptide(L)'
;MFSEWYKPGCSLEYPLHGSGAIVDALVRGLQKFGGRISLKSHVENIVVEKGRAVGVKLRGGQFVRARKAVVSNASMWDTLSLLPPEAVPKSYQDGIETTQQCESFMHLHLGFDAEGISDDLGIHHIVVNDWDRGVDADQNVVLISVPSVLSPDLAPPGKHVLHAYTPGTEPFEIWEGLDRRSNEYKNLKAERSEVLF
;
A
#
# COMPACT_ATOMS: atom_id res chain seq x y z
N MET A 1 -4.95 -15.46 8.86
CA MET A 1 -3.86 -14.53 9.23
C MET A 1 -4.06 -13.98 10.64
N PHE A 2 -5.20 -13.34 10.97
CA PHE A 2 -5.46 -12.85 12.34
C PHE A 2 -5.56 -13.94 13.42
N SER A 3 -6.07 -15.14 13.11
CA SER A 3 -6.16 -16.25 14.07
C SER A 3 -4.80 -16.71 14.61
N GLU A 4 -3.71 -16.42 13.90
CA GLU A 4 -2.36 -16.76 14.36
C GLU A 4 -1.86 -15.80 15.43
N TRP A 5 -2.33 -14.55 15.43
CA TRP A 5 -1.91 -13.53 16.41
C TRP A 5 -2.39 -13.84 17.82
N TYR A 6 -3.46 -14.63 17.96
CA TYR A 6 -4.05 -14.99 19.24
C TYR A 6 -3.62 -16.38 19.74
N LYS A 7 -2.70 -17.06 19.04
CA LYS A 7 -2.17 -18.35 19.50
C LYS A 7 -1.27 -18.13 20.73
N PRO A 8 -1.27 -19.06 21.71
CA PRO A 8 -0.38 -18.97 22.86
C PRO A 8 1.09 -18.84 22.44
N GLY A 9 1.80 -17.84 22.99
CA GLY A 9 3.22 -17.59 22.70
C GLY A 9 3.49 -16.73 21.47
N CYS A 10 2.47 -16.24 20.77
CA CYS A 10 2.65 -15.27 19.70
C CYS A 10 2.79 -13.85 20.26
N SER A 11 3.68 -13.07 19.65
CA SER A 11 3.86 -11.64 19.91
C SER A 11 3.72 -10.86 18.61
N LEU A 12 3.21 -9.64 18.72
CA LEU A 12 3.26 -8.65 17.65
C LEU A 12 4.42 -7.70 17.94
N GLU A 13 5.36 -7.60 17.02
CA GLU A 13 6.49 -6.68 17.14
C GLU A 13 6.28 -5.42 16.31
N TYR A 14 6.80 -4.30 16.82
CA TYR A 14 6.82 -3.04 16.13
C TYR A 14 8.26 -2.70 15.74
N PRO A 15 8.55 -2.41 14.46
CA PRO A 15 9.90 -2.04 14.05
C PRO A 15 10.30 -0.70 14.68
N LEU A 16 11.46 -0.68 15.33
CA LEU A 16 12.06 0.56 15.83
C LEU A 16 12.19 1.56 14.67
N HIS A 17 11.78 2.80 14.92
CA HIS A 17 11.74 3.88 13.91
C HIS A 17 10.70 3.68 12.79
N GLY A 18 9.71 2.80 13.00
CA GLY A 18 8.61 2.55 12.08
C GLY A 18 8.95 1.67 10.89
N SER A 19 7.98 1.46 9.99
CA SER A 19 8.09 0.52 8.87
C SER A 19 9.20 0.88 7.87
N GLY A 20 9.60 2.15 7.79
CA GLY A 20 10.73 2.60 6.97
C GLY A 20 12.05 1.90 7.33
N ALA A 21 12.27 1.56 8.60
CA ALA A 21 13.47 0.86 9.04
C ALA A 21 13.63 -0.53 8.42
N ILE A 22 12.50 -1.20 8.12
CA ILE A 22 12.48 -2.49 7.41
C ILE A 22 12.97 -2.29 5.97
N VAL A 23 12.47 -1.26 5.29
CA VAL A 23 12.89 -0.92 3.93
C VAL A 23 14.38 -0.60 3.90
N ASP A 24 14.86 0.22 4.82
CA ASP A 24 16.28 0.56 4.92
C ASP A 24 17.16 -0.67 5.17
N ALA A 25 16.70 -1.60 6.01
CA ALA A 25 17.40 -2.86 6.23
C ALA A 25 17.51 -3.71 4.95
N LEU A 26 16.44 -3.80 4.17
CA LEU A 26 16.43 -4.49 2.88
C LEU A 26 17.36 -3.81 1.87
N VAL A 27 17.36 -2.48 1.80
CA VAL A 27 18.27 -1.70 0.94
C VAL A 27 19.73 -1.94 1.31
N ARG A 28 20.07 -1.87 2.60
CA ARG A 28 21.43 -2.19 3.08
C ARG A 28 21.83 -3.61 2.73
N GLY A 29 20.93 -4.57 2.90
CA GLY A 29 21.14 -5.96 2.51
C GLY A 29 21.45 -6.10 1.02
N LEU A 30 20.61 -5.51 0.16
CA LEU A 30 20.80 -5.50 -1.28
C LEU A 30 22.16 -4.94 -1.68
N GLN A 31 22.54 -3.77 -1.15
CA GLN A 31 23.81 -3.11 -1.45
C GLN A 31 25.01 -3.91 -0.96
N LYS A 32 24.93 -4.51 0.25
CA LYS A 32 25.98 -5.37 0.82
C LYS A 32 26.34 -6.53 -0.11
N PHE A 33 25.37 -7.07 -0.84
CA PHE A 33 25.57 -8.15 -1.82
C PHE A 33 25.78 -7.64 -3.26
N GLY A 34 26.12 -6.37 -3.44
CA GLY A 34 26.44 -5.77 -4.75
C GLY A 34 25.23 -5.44 -5.63
N GLY A 35 24.02 -5.49 -5.06
CA GLY A 35 22.80 -5.05 -5.73
C GLY A 35 22.78 -3.53 -5.92
N ARG A 36 22.02 -3.06 -6.91
CA ARG A 36 21.89 -1.65 -7.27
C ARG A 36 20.43 -1.25 -7.30
N ILE A 37 20.14 -0.02 -6.89
CA ILE A 37 18.80 0.58 -6.95
C ILE A 37 18.88 1.77 -7.90
N SER A 38 18.01 1.77 -8.90
CA SER A 38 17.85 2.89 -9.83
C SER A 38 16.47 3.51 -9.65
N LEU A 39 16.41 4.65 -8.96
CA LEU A 39 15.17 5.43 -8.82
C LEU A 39 14.90 6.23 -10.09
N LYS A 40 13.67 6.73 -10.25
CA LYS A 40 13.24 7.52 -11.43
C LYS A 40 13.53 6.81 -12.78
N SER A 41 13.58 5.48 -12.75
CA SER A 41 13.96 4.63 -13.87
C SER A 41 12.76 3.83 -14.35
N HIS A 42 11.76 4.52 -14.90
CA HIS A 42 10.50 3.92 -15.32
C HIS A 42 10.74 2.88 -16.43
N VAL A 43 10.36 1.64 -16.17
CA VAL A 43 10.38 0.55 -17.15
C VAL A 43 9.26 0.79 -18.16
N GLU A 44 9.63 0.87 -19.44
CA GLU A 44 8.69 1.03 -20.55
C GLU A 44 8.14 -0.32 -21.02
N ASN A 45 8.98 -1.35 -21.06
CA ASN A 45 8.59 -2.70 -21.48
C ASN A 45 9.63 -3.74 -21.05
N ILE A 46 9.17 -4.98 -20.89
CA ILE A 46 9.97 -6.17 -20.70
C ILE A 46 10.25 -6.76 -22.08
N VAL A 47 11.52 -6.98 -22.41
CA VAL A 47 11.92 -7.52 -23.71
C VAL A 47 11.98 -9.04 -23.62
N VAL A 48 11.28 -9.73 -24.53
CA VAL A 48 11.22 -11.20 -24.61
C VAL A 48 11.79 -11.65 -25.94
N GLU A 49 12.74 -12.59 -25.91
CA GLU A 49 13.34 -13.20 -27.10
C GLU A 49 13.23 -14.72 -26.98
N LYS A 50 12.71 -15.39 -28.03
CA LYS A 50 12.58 -16.86 -28.09
C LYS A 50 11.90 -17.44 -26.83
N GLY A 51 10.84 -16.78 -26.37
CA GLY A 51 10.07 -17.18 -25.18
C GLY A 51 10.75 -16.89 -23.83
N ARG A 52 11.83 -16.10 -23.80
CA ARG A 52 12.56 -15.76 -22.57
C ARG A 52 12.67 -14.25 -22.37
N ALA A 53 12.30 -13.76 -21.18
CA ALA A 53 12.59 -12.38 -20.79
C ALA A 53 14.10 -12.14 -20.71
N VAL A 54 14.61 -11.21 -21.53
CA VAL A 54 16.04 -10.92 -21.68
C VAL A 54 16.47 -9.61 -21.03
N GLY A 55 15.53 -8.79 -20.57
CA GLY A 55 15.82 -7.51 -19.93
C GLY A 55 14.62 -6.58 -19.95
N VAL A 56 14.86 -5.33 -19.61
CA VAL A 56 13.85 -4.26 -19.63
C VAL A 56 14.39 -3.05 -20.37
N LYS A 57 13.53 -2.39 -21.13
CA LYS A 57 13.81 -1.08 -21.71
C LYS A 57 13.20 0.00 -20.81
N LEU A 58 13.97 1.02 -20.49
CA LEU A 58 13.52 2.16 -19.70
C LEU A 58 12.97 3.24 -20.63
N ARG A 59 12.05 4.08 -20.15
CA ARG A 59 11.48 5.20 -20.93
C ARG A 59 12.55 6.18 -21.45
N GLY A 60 13.69 6.28 -20.76
CA GLY A 60 14.85 7.06 -21.21
C GLY A 60 15.65 6.43 -22.36
N GLY A 61 15.20 5.31 -22.94
CA GLY A 61 15.85 4.60 -24.04
C GLY A 61 16.92 3.59 -23.61
N GLN A 62 17.39 3.64 -22.36
CA GLN A 62 18.37 2.68 -21.84
C GLN A 62 17.78 1.27 -21.77
N PHE A 63 18.57 0.27 -22.18
CA PHE A 63 18.25 -1.14 -22.02
C PHE A 63 19.06 -1.77 -20.87
N VAL A 64 18.37 -2.44 -19.95
CA VAL A 64 18.98 -3.19 -18.84
C VAL A 64 18.85 -4.68 -19.15
N ARG A 65 19.96 -5.30 -19.58
CA ARG A 65 20.04 -6.73 -19.90
C ARG A 65 19.96 -7.58 -18.63
N ALA A 66 19.04 -8.54 -18.61
CA ALA A 66 18.95 -9.57 -17.58
C ALA A 66 19.77 -10.81 -17.97
N ARG A 67 20.59 -11.31 -17.03
CA ARG A 67 21.36 -12.55 -17.25
C ARG A 67 20.53 -13.79 -16.93
N LYS A 68 19.83 -13.79 -15.79
CA LYS A 68 19.05 -14.95 -15.31
C LYS A 68 17.56 -14.78 -15.55
N ALA A 69 16.95 -13.75 -14.95
CA ALA A 69 15.52 -13.52 -15.02
C ALA A 69 15.20 -12.03 -14.88
N VAL A 70 13.98 -11.66 -15.27
CA VAL A 70 13.31 -10.41 -14.87
C VAL A 70 12.25 -10.80 -13.84
N VAL A 71 12.23 -10.14 -12.69
CA VAL A 71 11.23 -10.34 -11.65
C VAL A 71 10.43 -9.05 -11.54
N SER A 72 9.13 -9.12 -11.82
CA SER A 72 8.23 -7.96 -11.71
C SER A 72 7.58 -7.94 -10.34
N ASN A 73 7.64 -6.80 -9.67
CA ASN A 73 6.85 -6.49 -8.48
C ASN A 73 5.80 -5.40 -8.76
N ALA A 74 5.56 -5.10 -10.05
CA ALA A 74 4.40 -4.30 -10.45
C ALA A 74 3.13 -5.14 -10.29
N SER A 75 1.95 -4.51 -10.36
CA SER A 75 0.70 -5.26 -10.34
C SER A 75 0.64 -6.25 -11.52
N MET A 76 -0.22 -7.26 -11.44
CA MET A 76 -0.41 -8.20 -12.54
C MET A 76 -0.90 -7.51 -13.82
N TRP A 77 -1.79 -6.52 -13.70
CA TRP A 77 -2.26 -5.71 -14.82
C TRP A 77 -1.13 -4.89 -15.44
N ASP A 78 -0.33 -4.21 -14.62
CA ASP A 78 0.82 -3.43 -15.10
C ASP A 78 1.86 -4.35 -15.76
N THR A 79 2.18 -5.48 -15.12
CA THR A 79 3.14 -6.45 -15.67
C THR A 79 2.68 -7.00 -17.01
N LEU A 80 1.38 -7.29 -17.16
CA LEU A 80 0.81 -7.71 -18.44
C LEU A 80 0.98 -6.62 -19.51
N SER A 81 0.74 -5.35 -19.15
CA SER A 81 0.92 -4.21 -20.08
C SER A 81 2.37 -3.98 -20.50
N LEU A 82 3.33 -4.41 -19.69
CA LEU A 82 4.76 -4.30 -19.97
C LEU A 82 5.31 -5.44 -20.85
N LEU A 83 4.55 -6.53 -21.00
CA LEU A 83 4.96 -7.70 -21.78
C LEU A 83 4.46 -7.60 -23.24
N PRO A 84 5.19 -8.19 -24.21
CA PRO A 84 4.61 -8.44 -25.52
C PRO A 84 3.37 -9.33 -25.38
N PRO A 85 2.24 -9.03 -26.07
CA PRO A 85 1.00 -9.81 -25.92
C PRO A 85 1.19 -11.31 -26.20
N GLU A 86 2.09 -11.67 -27.12
CA GLU A 86 2.41 -13.05 -27.47
C GLU A 86 3.27 -13.79 -26.43
N ALA A 87 3.80 -13.08 -25.42
CA ALA A 87 4.67 -13.67 -24.39
C ALA A 87 3.90 -14.52 -23.37
N VAL A 88 2.58 -14.36 -23.27
CA VAL A 88 1.71 -15.13 -22.36
C VAL A 88 0.47 -15.64 -23.09
N PRO A 89 -0.05 -16.84 -22.73
CA PRO A 89 -1.25 -17.39 -23.35
C PRO A 89 -2.46 -16.48 -23.20
N LYS A 90 -3.37 -16.47 -24.19
CA LYS A 90 -4.58 -15.63 -24.16
C LYS A 90 -5.44 -15.88 -22.91
N SER A 91 -5.55 -17.13 -22.47
CA SER A 91 -6.27 -17.49 -21.23
C SER A 91 -5.71 -16.81 -19.97
N TYR A 92 -4.40 -16.55 -19.91
CA TYR A 92 -3.79 -15.81 -18.81
C TYR A 92 -4.13 -14.32 -18.88
N GLN A 93 -4.13 -13.75 -20.09
CA GLN A 93 -4.54 -12.36 -20.31
C GLN A 93 -6.00 -12.16 -19.89
N ASP A 94 -6.89 -13.04 -20.36
CA ASP A 94 -8.31 -13.00 -20.04
C ASP A 94 -8.54 -13.16 -18.52
N GLY A 95 -7.76 -14.02 -17.86
CA GLY A 95 -7.79 -14.17 -16.41
C GLY A 95 -7.41 -12.89 -15.67
N ILE A 96 -6.38 -12.17 -16.13
CA ILE A 96 -5.99 -10.88 -15.56
C ILE A 96 -7.07 -9.81 -15.81
N GLU A 97 -7.55 -9.71 -17.04
CA GLU A 97 -8.58 -8.73 -17.45
C GLU A 97 -9.88 -8.89 -16.67
N THR A 98 -10.24 -10.13 -16.30
CA THR A 98 -11.46 -10.45 -15.54
C THR A 98 -11.26 -10.50 -14.04
N THR A 99 -10.03 -10.33 -13.54
CA THR A 99 -9.77 -10.32 -12.09
C THR A 99 -10.35 -9.04 -11.49
N GLN A 100 -11.27 -9.21 -10.54
CA GLN A 100 -11.85 -8.10 -9.81
C GLN A 100 -10.79 -7.41 -8.95
N GLN A 101 -10.76 -6.09 -9.00
CA GLN A 101 -9.92 -5.28 -8.12
C GLN A 101 -10.53 -5.23 -6.72
N CYS A 102 -9.69 -5.16 -5.70
CA CYS A 102 -10.17 -4.88 -4.35
C CYS A 102 -10.66 -3.44 -4.26
N GLU A 103 -11.60 -3.21 -3.35
CA GLU A 103 -12.01 -1.86 -2.96
C GLU A 103 -10.83 -1.05 -2.42
N SER A 104 -11.04 0.26 -2.37
CA SER A 104 -10.04 1.23 -1.94
C SER A 104 -10.10 1.51 -0.44
N PHE A 105 -9.28 2.47 -0.02
CA PHE A 105 -9.24 2.99 1.33
C PHE A 105 -9.31 4.53 1.32
N MET A 106 -10.03 5.08 2.29
CA MET A 106 -9.84 6.47 2.74
C MET A 106 -8.81 6.46 3.86
N HIS A 107 -7.82 7.35 3.82
CA HIS A 107 -6.71 7.35 4.77
C HIS A 107 -6.38 8.75 5.25
N LEU A 108 -6.54 8.97 6.54
CA LEU A 108 -6.16 10.17 7.26
C LEU A 108 -4.83 9.93 7.97
N HIS A 109 -3.91 10.89 7.86
CA HIS A 109 -2.74 11.00 8.71
C HIS A 109 -2.84 12.30 9.49
N LEU A 110 -2.77 12.22 10.82
CA LEU A 110 -3.00 13.35 11.70
C LEU A 110 -1.99 13.37 12.84
N GLY A 111 -1.41 14.54 13.11
CA GLY A 111 -0.67 14.80 14.34
C GLY A 111 -1.56 15.55 15.33
N PHE A 112 -1.50 15.20 16.61
CA PHE A 112 -2.29 15.81 17.68
C PHE A 112 -1.48 15.99 18.96
N ASP A 113 -1.90 16.90 19.82
CA ASP A 113 -1.26 17.13 21.11
C ASP A 113 -1.56 15.97 22.07
N ALA A 114 -0.55 15.53 22.82
CA ALA A 114 -0.71 14.46 23.81
C ALA A 114 -1.35 14.96 25.13
N GLU A 115 -1.58 16.27 25.26
CA GLU A 115 -2.19 16.85 26.45
C GLU A 115 -3.61 16.31 26.67
N GLY A 116 -3.88 15.82 27.87
CA GLY A 116 -5.19 15.26 28.25
C GLY A 116 -5.46 13.85 27.71
N ILE A 117 -4.50 13.23 27.03
CA ILE A 117 -4.58 11.84 26.58
C ILE A 117 -4.09 10.92 27.71
N SER A 118 -4.78 9.80 27.90
CA SER A 118 -4.44 8.82 28.93
C SER A 118 -3.12 8.08 28.62
N ASP A 119 -2.34 7.79 29.66
CA ASP A 119 -1.07 7.05 29.55
C ASP A 119 -1.25 5.58 29.12
N ASP A 120 -2.48 5.05 29.20
CA ASP A 120 -2.85 3.69 28.77
C ASP A 120 -3.39 3.61 27.33
N LEU A 121 -3.23 4.68 26.53
CA LEU A 121 -3.68 4.71 25.14
C LEU A 121 -3.14 3.50 24.35
N GLY A 122 -4.07 2.69 23.83
CA GLY A 122 -3.75 1.58 22.95
C GLY A 122 -3.18 2.03 21.61
N ILE A 123 -2.40 1.15 20.96
CA ILE A 123 -1.80 1.44 19.65
C ILE A 123 -2.82 1.31 18.53
N HIS A 124 -3.66 0.28 18.57
CA HIS A 124 -4.63 -0.04 17.53
C HIS A 124 -6.04 -0.02 18.10
N HIS A 125 -6.93 0.69 17.39
CA HIS A 125 -8.35 0.77 17.71
C HIS A 125 -9.17 0.42 16.47
N ILE A 126 -10.31 -0.20 16.70
CA ILE A 126 -11.29 -0.53 15.67
C ILE A 126 -12.59 0.11 16.10
N VAL A 127 -13.11 1.00 15.25
CA VAL A 127 -14.43 1.58 15.42
C VAL A 127 -15.36 0.90 14.41
N VAL A 128 -16.46 0.34 14.91
CA VAL A 128 -17.56 -0.18 14.09
C VAL A 128 -18.77 0.69 14.39
N ASN A 129 -19.21 1.47 13.41
CA ASN A 129 -20.28 2.46 13.61
C ASN A 129 -21.65 1.78 13.77
N ASP A 130 -21.92 0.75 12.98
CA ASP A 130 -23.19 0.03 12.97
C ASP A 130 -22.96 -1.47 12.75
N TRP A 131 -23.26 -2.28 13.78
CA TRP A 131 -23.08 -3.74 13.70
C TRP A 131 -24.08 -4.43 12.76
N ASP A 132 -25.25 -3.82 12.51
CA ASP A 132 -26.29 -4.42 11.65
C ASP A 132 -25.92 -4.31 10.17
N ARG A 133 -25.10 -3.32 9.80
CA ARG A 133 -24.58 -3.16 8.42
C ARG A 133 -23.49 -4.14 8.04
N GLY A 134 -22.81 -4.76 9.01
CA GLY A 134 -21.67 -5.65 8.78
C GLY A 134 -20.33 -4.90 8.63
N VAL A 135 -19.23 -5.63 8.88
CA VAL A 135 -17.87 -5.06 8.92
C VAL A 135 -17.29 -4.72 7.54
N ASP A 136 -17.90 -5.24 6.49
CA ASP A 136 -17.58 -5.03 5.08
C ASP A 136 -18.37 -3.87 4.45
N ALA A 137 -19.34 -3.30 5.17
CA ALA A 137 -20.07 -2.14 4.70
C ALA A 137 -19.18 -0.91 4.54
N ASP A 138 -19.47 -0.11 3.51
CA ASP A 138 -18.73 1.09 3.19
C ASP A 138 -18.75 2.09 4.35
N GLN A 139 -17.58 2.65 4.66
CA GLN A 139 -17.36 3.60 5.75
C GLN A 139 -17.84 3.13 7.14
N ASN A 140 -18.17 1.86 7.34
CA ASN A 140 -18.70 1.41 8.61
C ASN A 140 -17.61 1.10 9.65
N VAL A 141 -16.46 0.63 9.17
CA VAL A 141 -15.30 0.30 10.00
C VAL A 141 -14.17 1.27 9.75
N VAL A 142 -13.63 1.83 10.84
CA VAL A 142 -12.42 2.65 10.82
C VAL A 142 -11.37 2.00 11.70
N LEU A 143 -10.20 1.75 11.12
CA LEU A 143 -9.02 1.31 11.84
C LEU A 143 -8.17 2.52 12.18
N ILE A 144 -7.85 2.70 13.45
CA ILE A 144 -7.02 3.81 13.95
C ILE A 144 -5.76 3.22 14.55
N SER A 145 -4.62 3.78 14.18
CA SER A 145 -3.33 3.36 14.69
C SER A 145 -2.52 4.56 15.16
N VAL A 146 -2.03 4.52 16.40
CA VAL A 146 -1.23 5.58 17.05
C VAL A 146 0.19 5.06 17.34
N PRO A 147 1.03 4.89 16.30
CA PRO A 147 2.33 4.24 16.46
C PRO A 147 3.29 4.99 17.39
N SER A 148 3.11 6.30 17.58
CA SER A 148 3.93 7.10 18.50
C SER A 148 3.78 6.72 19.97
N VAL A 149 2.77 5.91 20.33
CA VAL A 149 2.67 5.30 21.67
C VAL A 149 3.85 4.36 21.93
N LEU A 150 4.26 3.56 20.95
CA LEU A 150 5.41 2.65 21.08
C LEU A 150 6.73 3.27 20.67
N SER A 151 6.72 4.20 19.73
CA SER A 151 7.92 4.84 19.19
C SER A 151 7.74 6.35 19.24
N PRO A 152 8.01 6.99 20.40
CA PRO A 152 7.81 8.42 20.60
C PRO A 152 8.58 9.31 19.61
N ASP A 153 9.66 8.79 19.00
CA ASP A 153 10.45 9.45 17.98
C ASP A 153 9.72 9.60 16.63
N LEU A 154 8.56 8.97 16.45
CA LEU A 154 7.71 9.14 15.27
C LEU A 154 6.89 10.45 15.30
N ALA A 155 6.85 11.16 16.43
CA ALA A 155 6.16 12.44 16.57
C ALA A 155 7.05 13.47 17.30
N PRO A 156 6.80 14.78 17.13
CA PRO A 156 7.47 15.79 17.95
C PRO A 156 7.19 15.60 19.45
N PRO A 157 8.06 16.09 20.36
CA PRO A 157 7.83 16.02 21.79
C PRO A 157 6.47 16.61 22.20
N GLY A 158 5.74 15.90 23.07
CA GLY A 158 4.40 16.30 23.53
C GLY A 158 3.28 16.08 22.51
N LYS A 159 3.55 15.38 21.40
CA LYS A 159 2.57 15.08 20.37
C LYS A 159 2.50 13.58 20.07
N HIS A 160 1.40 13.18 19.47
CA HIS A 160 1.23 11.88 18.85
C HIS A 160 0.92 12.02 17.37
N VAL A 161 1.18 10.95 16.62
CA VAL A 161 0.71 10.78 15.24
C VAL A 161 -0.23 9.59 15.21
N LEU A 162 -1.37 9.76 14.54
CA LEU A 162 -2.25 8.68 14.19
C LEU A 162 -2.38 8.57 12.67
N HIS A 163 -2.72 7.36 12.24
CA HIS A 163 -3.33 7.17 10.95
C HIS A 163 -4.62 6.37 11.08
N ALA A 164 -5.68 6.88 10.46
CA ALA A 164 -7.00 6.29 10.47
C ALA A 164 -7.43 5.94 9.04
N TYR A 165 -8.00 4.77 8.82
CA TYR A 165 -8.38 4.34 7.47
C TYR A 165 -9.56 3.38 7.43
N THR A 166 -10.27 3.38 6.31
CA THR A 166 -11.26 2.34 5.99
C THR A 166 -10.54 1.10 5.47
N PRO A 167 -10.84 -0.11 5.98
CA PRO A 167 -10.05 -1.31 5.72
C PRO A 167 -10.42 -1.99 4.39
N GLY A 168 -10.25 -1.29 3.26
CA GLY A 168 -10.60 -1.85 1.96
C GLY A 168 -12.11 -1.95 1.75
N THR A 169 -12.86 -0.92 2.17
CA THR A 169 -14.32 -0.83 2.04
C THR A 169 -14.75 0.49 1.40
N GLU A 170 -13.81 1.30 0.90
CA GLU A 170 -14.16 2.49 0.13
C GLU A 170 -14.40 2.10 -1.34
N PRO A 171 -15.61 2.29 -1.89
CA PRO A 171 -15.90 1.95 -3.29
C PRO A 171 -14.98 2.74 -4.21
N PHE A 172 -14.22 2.07 -5.08
CA PHE A 172 -13.29 2.78 -5.97
C PHE A 172 -14.02 3.49 -7.13
N GLU A 173 -15.13 2.92 -7.58
CA GLU A 173 -15.85 3.32 -8.80
C GLU A 173 -16.37 4.76 -8.72
N ILE A 174 -16.72 5.24 -7.53
CA ILE A 174 -17.17 6.63 -7.33
C ILE A 174 -16.05 7.65 -7.56
N TRP A 175 -14.78 7.20 -7.51
CA TRP A 175 -13.60 8.03 -7.78
C TRP A 175 -13.13 7.94 -9.23
N GLU A 176 -13.62 6.95 -9.97
CA GLU A 176 -13.16 6.65 -11.32
C GLU A 176 -13.47 7.81 -12.28
N GLY A 177 -12.50 8.16 -13.13
CA GLY A 177 -12.66 9.24 -14.11
C GLY A 177 -12.64 10.67 -13.54
N LEU A 178 -12.68 10.86 -12.22
CA LEU A 178 -12.62 12.18 -11.63
C LEU A 178 -11.23 12.83 -11.82
N ASP A 179 -11.21 14.09 -12.26
CA ASP A 179 -10.00 14.90 -12.22
C ASP A 179 -9.68 15.26 -10.77
N ARG A 180 -8.54 14.78 -10.26
CA ARG A 180 -8.04 15.04 -8.90
C ARG A 180 -7.89 16.52 -8.55
N ARG A 181 -7.89 17.42 -9.54
CA ARG A 181 -7.81 18.87 -9.34
C ARG A 181 -9.17 19.56 -9.31
N SER A 182 -10.23 18.88 -9.74
CA SER A 182 -11.58 19.43 -9.83
C SER A 182 -12.18 19.72 -8.45
N ASN A 183 -13.20 20.56 -8.42
CA ASN A 183 -13.97 20.80 -7.20
C ASN A 183 -14.84 19.59 -6.85
N GLU A 184 -15.31 18.84 -7.83
CA GLU A 184 -16.07 17.60 -7.64
C GLU A 184 -15.26 16.57 -6.84
N TYR A 185 -14.01 16.30 -7.24
CA TYR A 185 -13.13 15.39 -6.51
C TYR A 185 -12.87 15.87 -5.08
N LYS A 186 -12.65 17.18 -4.88
CA LYS A 186 -12.38 17.75 -3.56
C LYS A 186 -13.60 17.68 -2.64
N ASN A 187 -14.79 17.93 -3.18
CA ASN A 187 -16.04 17.86 -2.43
C ASN A 187 -16.34 16.41 -2.03
N LEU A 188 -16.22 15.46 -2.97
CA LEU A 188 -16.36 14.04 -2.67
C LEU A 188 -15.32 13.59 -1.64
N LYS A 189 -14.07 14.05 -1.76
CA LYS A 189 -13.02 13.78 -0.76
C LYS A 189 -13.37 14.31 0.62
N ALA A 190 -13.91 15.52 0.72
CA ALA A 190 -14.33 16.07 2.00
C ALA A 190 -15.45 15.21 2.61
N GLU A 191 -16.53 14.99 1.87
CA GLU A 191 -17.68 14.16 2.28
C GLU A 191 -17.25 12.75 2.71
N ARG A 192 -16.51 12.05 1.85
CA ARG A 192 -16.10 10.65 2.11
C ARG A 192 -15.08 10.55 3.25
N SER A 193 -14.41 11.65 3.63
CA SER A 193 -13.48 11.65 4.75
C SER A 193 -14.14 11.92 6.11
N GLU A 194 -15.41 12.34 6.15
CA GLU A 194 -16.09 12.74 7.40
C GLU A 194 -16.08 11.63 8.46
N VAL A 195 -16.16 10.36 8.05
CA VAL A 195 -16.13 9.21 8.97
C VAL A 195 -14.80 9.03 9.71
N LEU A 196 -13.74 9.71 9.26
CA LEU A 196 -12.41 9.64 9.89
C LEU A 196 -12.18 10.76 10.93
N PHE A 197 -13.16 11.64 11.13
CA PHE A 197 -13.11 12.75 12.09
C PHE A 197 -13.99 12.52 13.32
#